data_AF-A0A1Q3LV96-F1
#
_entry.id   AF-A0A1Q3LV96-F1
#
_cell.length_a   1.000
_cell.length_b   1.000
_cell.length_c   1.000
_cell.angle_alpha   90.00
_cell.angle_beta   90.00
_cell.angle_gamma   90.00
#
_symmetry.space_group_name_H-M   'P 1'
#
loop_
_entity.id
_entity.type
_entity.pdbx_description
1 polymer ?
#
loop_
_entity_poly.entity_id
_entity_poly.type
_entity_poly.pdbx_seq_one_letter_code
_entity_poly.pdbx_strand_id
1 'polypeptide(L)'
;MPAEIRTARASDVDALAAIENAVFEGDRISRRSFRKLIERETAETLIAERDGRVAGYAVVLFRKGSGVARLYSLAAGPDFSGMGIGRALLEAAEKIAFEHGRMLLRLEVREDNQRAIGIYDKAGFRRIGRETNYYEDGGPALRFEKTLRGDTPLATAVPFYEQTCDFTCGPCCLMMAMAHFDKGFVPDPVMEIRLWRESTTVFMMSGPGGCEPFGLAVSAHEGGLATEILVSFHGALFLQSVRSEEKRRVMELAQVDFRRRADGYGIPASYRAFTIEDIRAAIADGKLVLVLVSGFLMFGKKVPHWVLAIGDDGDHILIHDPWVEDEKEETQSDAANIPVPYAIFMTMAQFGRDGLRAAIMLGKRG
;
A
#
# COMPACT_ATOMS: atom_id res chain seq x y z
N MET A 1 10.43 -23.83 31.90
CA MET A 1 11.47 -23.14 31.11
C MET A 1 10.80 -22.08 30.24
N PRO A 2 11.50 -21.00 29.83
CA PRO A 2 10.98 -20.09 28.81
C PRO A 2 10.70 -20.87 27.51
N ALA A 3 9.71 -20.46 26.74
CA ALA A 3 9.46 -21.08 25.44
C ALA A 3 10.58 -20.68 24.46
N GLU A 4 11.04 -21.63 23.66
CA GLU A 4 12.00 -21.40 22.60
C GLU A 4 11.26 -21.02 21.31
N ILE A 5 11.69 -19.95 20.65
CA ILE A 5 11.09 -19.51 19.38
C ILE A 5 11.93 -20.02 18.21
N ARG A 6 11.29 -20.66 17.24
CA ARG A 6 11.92 -21.11 15.99
C ARG A 6 10.97 -21.04 14.80
N THR A 7 11.52 -21.00 13.58
CA THR A 7 10.73 -21.17 12.35
C THR A 7 10.11 -22.56 12.31
N ALA A 8 8.85 -22.62 11.87
CA ALA A 8 8.10 -23.85 11.68
C ALA A 8 8.68 -24.68 10.52
N ARG A 9 8.55 -25.99 10.62
CA ARG A 9 8.92 -26.96 9.60
C ARG A 9 7.68 -27.73 9.16
N ALA A 10 7.78 -28.42 8.03
CA ALA A 10 6.67 -29.24 7.51
C ALA A 10 6.15 -30.28 8.54
N SER A 11 7.02 -30.76 9.44
CA SER A 11 6.67 -31.67 10.54
C SER A 11 5.77 -31.05 11.60
N ASP A 12 5.73 -29.72 11.73
CA ASP A 12 4.96 -29.03 12.77
C ASP A 12 3.49 -28.81 12.35
N VAL A 13 3.13 -29.01 11.07
CA VAL A 13 1.80 -28.71 10.51
C VAL A 13 0.65 -29.33 11.30
N ASP A 14 0.84 -30.54 11.82
CA ASP A 14 -0.21 -31.24 12.57
C ASP A 14 -0.44 -30.61 13.94
N ALA A 15 0.63 -30.16 14.60
CA ALA A 15 0.54 -29.44 15.86
C ALA A 15 -0.06 -28.04 15.66
N LEU A 16 0.33 -27.33 14.59
CA LEU A 16 -0.23 -26.03 14.23
C LEU A 16 -1.74 -26.12 14.01
N ALA A 17 -2.18 -27.08 13.19
CA ALA A 17 -3.60 -27.26 12.91
C ALA A 17 -4.39 -27.71 14.16
N ALA A 18 -3.78 -28.49 15.07
CA ALA A 18 -4.43 -28.85 16.32
C ALA A 18 -4.66 -27.61 17.21
N ILE A 19 -3.68 -26.70 17.31
CA ILE A 19 -3.83 -25.44 18.04
C ILE A 19 -4.89 -24.55 17.39
N GLU A 20 -4.82 -24.37 16.07
CA GLU A 20 -5.78 -23.58 15.29
C GLU A 20 -7.23 -24.01 15.58
N ASN A 21 -7.53 -25.31 15.47
CA ASN A 21 -8.86 -25.85 15.69
C ASN A 21 -9.32 -25.77 17.15
N ALA A 22 -8.39 -25.71 18.10
CA ALA A 22 -8.71 -25.59 19.52
C ALA A 22 -8.91 -24.13 19.96
N VAL A 23 -8.30 -23.16 19.26
CA VAL A 23 -8.30 -21.74 19.64
C VAL A 23 -9.38 -20.94 18.90
N PHE A 24 -9.63 -21.23 17.63
CA PHE A 24 -10.55 -20.44 16.80
C PHE A 24 -11.84 -21.20 16.49
N GLU A 25 -12.97 -20.50 16.48
CA GLU A 25 -14.28 -21.08 16.14
C GLU A 25 -14.56 -21.09 14.63
N GLY A 26 -14.09 -20.06 13.89
CA GLY A 26 -14.18 -19.89 12.43
C GLY A 26 -12.88 -19.30 11.87
N ASP A 27 -12.87 -18.92 10.58
CA ASP A 27 -11.72 -18.28 9.90
C ASP A 27 -10.40 -19.06 10.03
N ARG A 28 -10.49 -20.40 10.05
CA ARG A 28 -9.36 -21.27 10.42
C ARG A 28 -8.36 -21.49 9.30
N ILE A 29 -7.07 -21.45 9.65
CA ILE A 29 -6.00 -21.89 8.75
C ILE A 29 -6.00 -23.43 8.62
N SER A 30 -6.30 -23.92 7.43
CA SER A 30 -6.26 -25.36 7.15
C SER A 30 -4.83 -25.94 7.19
N ARG A 31 -4.69 -27.26 7.42
CA ARG A 31 -3.39 -27.98 7.29
C ARG A 31 -2.69 -27.70 5.96
N ARG A 32 -3.46 -27.65 4.87
CA ARG A 32 -2.96 -27.33 3.53
C ARG A 32 -2.43 -25.90 3.46
N SER A 33 -3.14 -24.95 4.05
CA SER A 33 -2.74 -23.54 4.11
C SER A 33 -1.48 -23.36 4.95
N PHE A 34 -1.38 -24.00 6.12
CA PHE A 34 -0.14 -23.99 6.92
C PHE A 34 1.07 -24.50 6.13
N ARG A 35 0.93 -25.63 5.42
CA ARG A 35 2.03 -26.16 4.58
C ARG A 35 2.48 -25.13 3.54
N LYS A 36 1.52 -24.49 2.85
CA LYS A 36 1.83 -23.44 1.88
C LYS A 36 2.52 -22.24 2.53
N LEU A 37 2.07 -21.81 3.71
CA LEU A 37 2.64 -20.68 4.44
C LEU A 37 4.09 -20.95 4.88
N ILE A 38 4.39 -22.17 5.33
CA ILE A 38 5.75 -22.60 5.70
C ILE A 38 6.70 -22.59 4.49
N GLU A 39 6.21 -22.94 3.31
CA GLU A 39 7.00 -23.03 2.07
C GLU A 39 7.12 -21.68 1.32
N ARG A 40 6.36 -20.65 1.73
CA ARG A 40 6.23 -19.40 0.98
C ARG A 40 7.30 -18.38 1.38
N GLU A 41 8.11 -17.93 0.41
CA GLU A 41 9.17 -16.92 0.61
C GLU A 41 8.69 -15.58 1.21
N THR A 42 7.41 -15.25 1.01
CA THR A 42 6.81 -14.01 1.49
C THR A 42 5.98 -14.22 2.76
N ALA A 43 6.28 -15.27 3.53
CA ALA A 43 5.67 -15.56 4.81
C ALA A 43 6.71 -16.16 5.76
N GLU A 44 6.57 -15.88 7.05
CA GLU A 44 7.33 -16.53 8.11
C GLU A 44 6.33 -17.11 9.11
N THR A 45 6.45 -18.41 9.37
CA THR A 45 5.65 -19.10 10.39
C THR A 45 6.57 -19.44 11.55
N LEU A 46 6.35 -18.80 12.69
CA LEU A 46 7.11 -18.99 13.92
C LEU A 46 6.32 -19.90 14.85
N ILE A 47 7.01 -20.75 15.60
CA ILE A 47 6.43 -21.50 16.71
C ILE A 47 7.12 -21.18 18.03
N ALA A 48 6.36 -21.33 19.11
CA ALA A 48 6.88 -21.37 20.46
C ALA A 48 6.90 -22.84 20.90
N GLU A 49 8.08 -23.36 21.21
CA GLU A 49 8.26 -24.71 21.72
C GLU A 49 8.49 -24.66 23.24
N ARG A 50 7.78 -25.50 23.98
CA ARG A 50 7.94 -25.62 25.43
C ARG A 50 7.72 -27.06 25.85
N ASP A 51 8.65 -27.58 26.65
CA ASP A 51 8.63 -28.95 27.16
C ASP A 51 8.47 -29.99 26.02
N GLY A 52 9.15 -29.75 24.89
CA GLY A 52 9.13 -30.59 23.69
C GLY A 52 7.81 -30.58 22.90
N ARG A 53 6.89 -29.66 23.23
CA ARG A 53 5.59 -29.51 22.56
C ARG A 53 5.47 -28.12 21.93
N VAL A 54 4.78 -28.05 20.80
CA VAL A 54 4.37 -26.77 20.22
C VAL A 54 3.33 -26.13 21.13
N ALA A 55 3.67 -24.99 21.71
CA ALA A 55 2.86 -24.24 22.65
C ALA A 55 2.05 -23.12 21.99
N GLY A 56 2.39 -22.73 20.76
CA GLY A 56 1.74 -21.67 20.00
C GLY A 56 2.47 -21.36 18.70
N TYR A 57 1.88 -20.50 17.88
CA TYR A 57 2.48 -20.04 16.63
C TYR A 57 2.11 -18.59 16.30
N ALA A 58 2.90 -17.99 15.41
CA ALA A 58 2.61 -16.73 14.75
C ALA A 58 2.90 -16.85 13.24
N VAL A 59 2.03 -16.29 12.41
CA VAL A 59 2.25 -16.18 10.97
C VAL A 59 2.40 -14.71 10.61
N VAL A 60 3.52 -14.36 9.99
CA VAL A 60 3.80 -13.02 9.48
C VAL A 60 3.85 -13.07 7.96
N LEU A 61 3.12 -12.17 7.31
CA LEU A 61 3.09 -12.03 5.85
C LEU A 61 3.85 -10.78 5.42
N PHE A 62 4.56 -10.92 4.31
CA PHE A 62 5.33 -9.84 3.69
C PHE A 62 4.81 -9.54 2.29
N ARG A 63 4.59 -8.26 2.00
CA ARG A 63 4.37 -7.81 0.61
C ARG A 63 5.70 -7.39 -0.01
N LYS A 64 5.99 -7.85 -1.22
CA LYS A 64 7.13 -7.35 -2.00
C LYS A 64 6.90 -5.86 -2.30
N GLY A 65 7.91 -5.03 -2.07
CA GLY A 65 7.81 -3.58 -2.30
C GLY A 65 7.05 -2.76 -1.25
N SER A 66 6.52 -3.37 -0.18
CA SER A 66 5.86 -2.65 0.93
C SER A 66 6.76 -2.55 2.17
N GLY A 67 6.74 -1.41 2.85
CA GLY A 67 7.32 -1.23 4.18
C GLY A 67 6.50 -1.88 5.31
N VAL A 68 5.34 -2.47 5.01
CA VAL A 68 4.40 -3.03 6.00
C VAL A 68 4.48 -4.56 6.00
N ALA A 69 4.59 -5.16 7.19
CA ALA A 69 4.29 -6.56 7.45
C ALA A 69 2.92 -6.70 8.10
N ARG A 70 2.31 -7.87 7.92
CA ARG A 70 1.04 -8.23 8.57
C ARG A 70 1.23 -9.41 9.49
N LEU A 71 0.85 -9.27 10.76
CA LEU A 71 0.68 -10.41 11.66
C LEU A 71 -0.67 -11.05 11.32
N TYR A 72 -0.62 -12.12 10.54
CA TYR A 72 -1.78 -12.77 9.94
C TYR A 72 -2.56 -13.61 10.95
N SER A 73 -1.84 -14.36 11.78
CA SER A 73 -2.46 -15.15 12.85
C SER A 73 -1.48 -15.32 14.00
N LEU A 74 -2.00 -15.33 15.22
CA LEU A 74 -1.25 -15.50 16.46
C LEU A 74 -2.09 -16.32 17.43
N ALA A 75 -1.61 -17.50 17.81
CA ALA A 75 -2.31 -18.36 18.75
C ALA A 75 -1.37 -18.98 19.77
N ALA A 76 -1.84 -19.05 21.01
CA ALA A 76 -1.24 -19.88 22.05
C ALA A 76 -2.19 -21.05 22.34
N GLY A 77 -1.64 -22.26 22.42
CA GLY A 77 -2.39 -23.45 22.75
C GLY A 77 -3.09 -23.31 24.12
N PRO A 78 -4.30 -23.89 24.30
CA PRO A 78 -5.07 -23.76 25.54
C PRO A 78 -4.28 -24.19 26.79
N ASP A 79 -3.50 -25.28 26.68
CA ASP A 79 -2.64 -25.82 27.75
C ASP A 79 -1.53 -24.85 28.20
N PHE A 80 -1.23 -23.83 27.42
CA PHE A 80 -0.13 -22.88 27.65
C PHE A 80 -0.63 -21.44 27.86
N SER A 81 -1.94 -21.28 28.07
CA SER A 81 -2.56 -19.99 28.37
C SER A 81 -2.00 -19.37 29.65
N GLY A 82 -1.78 -18.05 29.66
CA GLY A 82 -1.23 -17.35 30.83
C GLY A 82 0.28 -17.51 31.03
N MET A 83 0.97 -18.32 30.22
CA MET A 83 2.42 -18.55 30.34
C MET A 83 3.29 -17.59 29.51
N GLY A 84 2.71 -16.51 28.99
CA GLY A 84 3.43 -15.51 28.19
C GLY A 84 3.73 -15.92 26.74
N ILE A 85 3.19 -17.04 26.25
CA ILE A 85 3.43 -17.56 24.88
C ILE A 85 3.06 -16.53 23.80
N GLY A 86 1.86 -15.96 23.87
CA GLY A 86 1.40 -14.97 22.89
C GLY A 86 2.30 -13.73 22.84
N ARG A 87 2.82 -13.27 24.00
CA ARG A 87 3.75 -12.15 24.05
C ARG A 87 5.10 -12.51 23.42
N ALA A 88 5.66 -13.67 23.76
CA ALA A 88 6.93 -14.12 23.19
C ALA A 88 6.86 -14.28 21.66
N LEU A 89 5.75 -14.80 21.16
CA LEU A 89 5.48 -14.91 19.72
C LEU A 89 5.30 -13.55 19.05
N LEU A 90 4.60 -12.60 19.70
CA LEU A 90 4.46 -11.24 19.18
C LEU A 90 5.80 -10.51 19.10
N GLU A 91 6.62 -10.57 20.15
CA GLU A 91 7.98 -10.00 20.17
C GLU A 91 8.85 -10.61 19.04
N ALA A 92 8.74 -11.92 18.81
CA ALA A 92 9.44 -12.56 17.71
C ALA A 92 8.90 -12.16 16.33
N ALA A 93 7.59 -11.95 16.20
CA ALA A 93 6.95 -11.46 14.98
C ALA A 93 7.39 -10.01 14.64
N GLU A 94 7.50 -9.15 15.65
CA GLU A 94 8.07 -7.80 15.49
C GLU A 94 9.53 -7.86 15.03
N LYS A 95 10.33 -8.73 15.66
CA LYS A 95 11.73 -8.91 15.31
C LYS A 95 11.92 -9.42 13.88
N ILE A 96 11.18 -10.46 13.47
CA ILE A 96 11.30 -10.99 12.10
C ILE A 96 10.83 -9.96 11.07
N ALA A 97 9.78 -9.19 11.38
CA ALA A 97 9.34 -8.11 10.51
C ALA A 97 10.41 -7.01 10.37
N PHE A 98 11.05 -6.64 11.48
CA PHE A 98 12.17 -5.71 11.45
C PHE A 98 13.35 -6.25 10.62
N GLU A 99 13.76 -7.52 10.82
CA GLU A 99 14.85 -8.17 10.08
C GLU A 99 14.57 -8.26 8.57
N HIS A 100 13.30 -8.44 8.18
CA HIS A 100 12.83 -8.37 6.79
C HIS A 100 12.72 -6.94 6.24
N GLY A 101 13.28 -5.95 6.94
CA GLY A 101 13.34 -4.55 6.49
C GLY A 101 12.00 -3.82 6.55
N ARG A 102 11.03 -4.31 7.32
CA ARG A 102 9.71 -3.69 7.46
C ARG A 102 9.75 -2.59 8.52
N MET A 103 8.97 -1.56 8.26
CA MET A 103 8.81 -0.39 9.11
C MET A 103 7.59 -0.46 10.01
N LEU A 104 6.54 -1.14 9.55
CA LEU A 104 5.28 -1.25 10.28
C LEU A 104 4.89 -2.72 10.39
N LEU A 105 4.33 -3.09 11.54
CA LEU A 105 3.60 -4.34 11.72
C LEU A 105 2.13 -4.01 11.96
N ARG A 106 1.26 -4.53 11.10
CA ARG A 106 -0.19 -4.38 11.22
C ARG A 106 -0.86 -5.69 11.57
N LEU A 107 -2.01 -5.60 12.21
CA LEU A 107 -2.86 -6.72 12.57
C LEU A 107 -4.32 -6.32 12.68
N GLU A 108 -5.17 -7.32 12.55
CA GLU A 108 -6.60 -7.24 12.79
C GLU A 108 -6.97 -8.14 13.99
N VAL A 109 -7.85 -7.65 14.85
CA VAL A 109 -8.30 -8.38 16.05
C VAL A 109 -9.79 -8.16 16.27
N ARG A 110 -10.51 -9.22 16.65
CA ARG A 110 -11.94 -9.16 16.99
C ARG A 110 -12.19 -8.10 18.06
N GLU A 111 -13.19 -7.26 17.86
CA GLU A 111 -13.50 -6.13 18.76
C GLU A 111 -13.81 -6.57 20.20
N ASP A 112 -14.30 -7.79 20.38
CA ASP A 112 -14.59 -8.39 21.68
C ASP A 112 -13.42 -9.21 22.28
N ASN A 113 -12.30 -9.38 21.56
CA ASN A 113 -11.13 -10.11 22.06
C ASN A 113 -10.24 -9.21 22.95
N GLN A 114 -10.78 -8.83 24.11
CA GLN A 114 -10.16 -7.93 25.08
C GLN A 114 -8.78 -8.42 25.55
N ARG A 115 -8.57 -9.75 25.58
CA ARG A 115 -7.29 -10.34 25.96
C ARG A 115 -6.20 -10.02 24.93
N ALA A 116 -6.47 -10.23 23.64
CA ALA A 116 -5.50 -9.95 22.58
C ALA A 116 -5.28 -8.43 22.43
N ILE A 117 -6.35 -7.64 22.48
CA ILE A 117 -6.28 -6.16 22.49
C ILE A 117 -5.32 -5.67 23.58
N GLY A 118 -5.47 -6.16 24.82
CA GLY A 118 -4.57 -5.78 25.92
C GLY A 118 -3.12 -6.23 25.76
N ILE A 119 -2.83 -7.27 24.95
CA ILE A 119 -1.45 -7.64 24.59
C ILE A 119 -0.88 -6.62 23.60
N TYR A 120 -1.65 -6.26 22.57
CA TYR A 120 -1.23 -5.31 21.54
C TYR A 120 -1.02 -3.90 22.11
N ASP A 121 -1.94 -3.41 22.95
CA ASP A 121 -1.78 -2.12 23.63
C ASP A 121 -0.49 -2.05 24.46
N LYS A 122 -0.22 -3.09 25.26
CA LYS A 122 1.01 -3.18 26.08
C LYS A 122 2.28 -3.32 25.25
N ALA A 123 2.17 -3.92 24.07
CA ALA A 123 3.26 -4.02 23.11
C ALA A 123 3.49 -2.71 22.33
N GLY A 124 2.67 -1.66 22.54
CA GLY A 124 2.83 -0.36 21.91
C GLY A 124 2.20 -0.26 20.52
N PHE A 125 1.29 -1.17 20.17
CA PHE A 125 0.46 -1.00 18.99
C PHE A 125 -0.57 0.10 19.25
N ARG A 126 -0.95 0.81 18.19
CA ARG A 126 -1.98 1.84 18.21
C ARG A 126 -3.13 1.40 17.31
N ARG A 127 -4.36 1.65 17.75
CA ARG A 127 -5.54 1.43 16.93
C ARG A 127 -5.59 2.45 15.79
N ILE A 128 -5.67 1.97 14.55
CA ILE A 128 -5.70 2.81 13.34
C ILE A 128 -7.03 2.74 12.58
N GLY A 129 -7.91 1.79 12.92
CA GLY A 129 -9.16 1.63 12.20
C GLY A 129 -10.10 0.61 12.82
N ARG A 130 -11.24 0.44 12.13
CA ARG A 130 -12.26 -0.56 12.41
C ARG A 130 -12.88 -0.98 11.09
N GLU A 131 -12.96 -2.27 10.84
CA GLU A 131 -13.54 -2.85 9.63
C GLU A 131 -14.81 -3.62 10.00
N THR A 132 -15.91 -3.29 9.33
CA THR A 132 -17.20 -3.97 9.51
C THR A 132 -17.28 -5.18 8.59
N ASN A 133 -17.92 -6.27 9.05
CA ASN A 133 -18.06 -7.51 8.28
C ASN A 133 -16.70 -8.12 7.86
N TYR A 134 -15.72 -8.11 8.78
CA TYR A 134 -14.38 -8.60 8.51
C TYR A 134 -14.27 -10.13 8.67
N TYR A 135 -14.87 -10.68 9.73
CA TYR A 135 -14.84 -12.11 10.02
C TYR A 135 -15.96 -12.86 9.29
N GLU A 136 -15.82 -14.18 9.09
CA GLU A 136 -16.81 -15.06 8.41
C GLU A 136 -18.24 -14.91 8.99
N ASP A 137 -18.36 -14.61 10.28
CA ASP A 137 -19.63 -14.39 10.98
C ASP A 137 -20.21 -12.97 10.83
N GLY A 138 -19.57 -12.11 10.02
CA GLY A 138 -19.90 -10.70 9.88
C GLY A 138 -19.37 -9.82 11.03
N GLY A 139 -18.59 -10.39 11.96
CA GLY A 139 -18.03 -9.68 13.09
C GLY A 139 -17.07 -8.55 12.67
N PRO A 140 -16.98 -7.46 13.45
CA PRO A 140 -16.05 -6.37 13.18
C PRO A 140 -14.63 -6.70 13.66
N ALA A 141 -13.64 -6.20 12.94
CA ALA A 141 -12.25 -6.19 13.36
C ALA A 141 -11.81 -4.78 13.77
N LEU A 142 -11.03 -4.71 14.85
CA LEU A 142 -10.21 -3.56 15.16
C LEU A 142 -8.84 -3.72 14.51
N ARG A 143 -8.34 -2.63 13.93
CA ARG A 143 -7.05 -2.63 13.27
C ARG A 143 -5.99 -1.93 14.10
N PHE A 144 -4.85 -2.57 14.26
CA PHE A 144 -3.72 -2.09 15.04
C PHE A 144 -2.46 -2.02 14.19
N GLU A 145 -1.60 -1.06 14.52
CA GLU A 145 -0.31 -0.85 13.87
C GLU A 145 0.76 -0.50 14.91
N LYS A 146 1.96 -1.04 14.72
CA LYS A 146 3.16 -0.62 15.44
C LYS A 146 4.26 -0.23 14.48
N THR A 147 4.89 0.91 14.74
CA THR A 147 6.12 1.32 14.07
C THR A 147 7.30 0.54 14.64
N LEU A 148 8.00 -0.19 13.76
CA LEU A 148 9.19 -0.97 14.04
C LEU A 148 10.48 -0.20 13.76
N ARG A 149 10.44 0.77 12.83
CA ARG A 149 11.57 1.61 12.41
C ARG A 149 11.15 3.07 12.39
N GLY A 150 11.97 3.93 12.98
CA GLY A 150 11.67 5.36 13.14
C GLY A 150 10.93 5.66 14.44
N ASP A 151 11.10 6.88 14.95
CA ASP A 151 10.64 7.27 16.30
C ASP A 151 9.23 7.88 16.31
N THR A 152 8.67 8.27 15.15
CA THR A 152 7.39 9.00 15.10
C THR A 152 6.48 8.48 13.98
N PRO A 153 5.29 7.96 14.32
CA PRO A 153 4.27 7.68 13.32
C PRO A 153 3.70 9.01 12.80
N LEU A 154 3.90 9.30 11.52
CA LEU A 154 3.28 10.45 10.88
C LEU A 154 1.77 10.21 10.72
N ALA A 155 0.98 10.94 11.50
CA ALA A 155 -0.45 11.02 11.25
C ALA A 155 -0.68 11.85 9.98
N THR A 156 -1.22 11.24 8.92
CA THR A 156 -1.66 11.98 7.74
C THR A 156 -3.10 12.46 7.89
N ALA A 157 -3.40 13.64 7.36
CA ALA A 157 -4.77 14.13 7.15
C ALA A 157 -5.28 13.85 5.73
N VAL A 158 -4.51 13.13 4.90
CA VAL A 158 -4.90 12.76 3.53
C VAL A 158 -5.81 11.52 3.61
N PRO A 159 -7.08 11.61 3.17
CA PRO A 159 -7.98 10.45 3.16
C PRO A 159 -7.48 9.41 2.17
N PHE A 160 -7.76 8.14 2.48
CA PHE A 160 -7.49 7.03 1.58
C PHE A 160 -8.72 6.69 0.74
N TYR A 161 -8.52 6.32 -0.52
CA TYR A 161 -9.54 5.80 -1.41
C TYR A 161 -8.96 4.67 -2.26
N GLU A 162 -9.56 3.48 -2.15
CA GLU A 162 -9.23 2.31 -2.96
C GLU A 162 -9.85 2.43 -4.35
N GLN A 163 -9.05 2.15 -5.39
CA GLN A 163 -9.56 2.15 -6.76
C GLN A 163 -10.57 1.01 -6.98
N THR A 164 -11.62 1.27 -7.75
CA THR A 164 -12.62 0.27 -8.12
C THR A 164 -12.35 -0.38 -9.48
N CYS A 165 -11.34 0.13 -10.21
CA CYS A 165 -10.97 -0.32 -11.55
C CYS A 165 -9.45 -0.42 -11.72
N ASP A 166 -8.97 -1.42 -12.46
CA ASP A 166 -7.52 -1.69 -12.66
C ASP A 166 -6.73 -0.57 -13.36
N PHE A 167 -7.40 0.46 -13.87
CA PHE A 167 -6.83 1.50 -14.72
C PHE A 167 -7.01 2.93 -14.16
N THR A 168 -7.52 3.06 -12.93
CA THR A 168 -7.91 4.35 -12.33
C THR A 168 -6.96 4.82 -11.21
N CYS A 169 -5.79 4.21 -11.06
CA CYS A 169 -4.83 4.59 -10.01
C CYS A 169 -4.49 6.10 -9.99
N GLY A 170 -4.24 6.70 -11.16
CA GLY A 170 -4.00 8.14 -11.29
C GLY A 170 -5.20 8.98 -10.81
N PRO A 171 -6.40 8.77 -11.38
CA PRO A 171 -7.65 9.37 -10.92
C PRO A 171 -7.91 9.23 -9.41
N CYS A 172 -7.71 8.04 -8.82
CA CYS A 172 -7.90 7.83 -7.38
C CYS A 172 -6.88 8.61 -6.54
N CYS A 173 -5.60 8.66 -6.95
CA CYS A 173 -4.60 9.52 -6.31
C CYS A 173 -5.02 11.01 -6.36
N LEU A 174 -5.56 11.44 -7.50
CA LEU A 174 -6.06 12.80 -7.64
C LEU A 174 -7.27 13.07 -6.73
N MET A 175 -8.24 12.15 -6.63
CA MET A 175 -9.37 12.30 -5.71
C MET A 175 -8.93 12.40 -4.25
N MET A 176 -7.98 11.59 -3.81
CA MET A 176 -7.43 11.67 -2.45
C MET A 176 -6.80 13.04 -2.18
N ALA A 177 -6.09 13.60 -3.17
CA ALA A 177 -5.54 14.95 -3.07
C ALA A 177 -6.63 16.04 -3.07
N MET A 178 -7.66 15.92 -3.90
CA MET A 178 -8.80 16.83 -3.90
C MET A 178 -9.51 16.83 -2.55
N ALA A 179 -9.81 15.66 -1.97
CA ALA A 179 -10.41 15.52 -0.64
C ALA A 179 -9.52 16.05 0.50
N HIS A 180 -8.20 16.03 0.30
CA HIS A 180 -7.28 16.65 1.26
C HIS A 180 -7.43 18.17 1.28
N PHE A 181 -7.40 18.82 0.10
CA PHE A 181 -7.42 20.28 -0.05
C PHE A 181 -8.82 20.92 0.00
N ASP A 182 -9.87 20.17 -0.35
CA ASP A 182 -11.27 20.56 -0.24
C ASP A 182 -12.02 19.60 0.70
N LYS A 183 -12.37 20.09 1.90
CA LYS A 183 -13.10 19.30 2.91
C LYS A 183 -14.55 19.02 2.52
N GLY A 184 -15.11 19.71 1.53
CA GLY A 184 -16.43 19.44 0.99
C GLY A 184 -16.45 18.34 -0.07
N PHE A 185 -15.28 17.96 -0.62
CA PHE A 185 -15.17 16.94 -1.64
C PHE A 185 -15.17 15.53 -1.02
N VAL A 186 -16.12 14.70 -1.45
CA VAL A 186 -16.25 13.30 -1.03
C VAL A 186 -15.92 12.40 -2.22
N PRO A 187 -14.82 11.62 -2.15
CA PRO A 187 -14.49 10.66 -3.20
C PRO A 187 -15.59 9.61 -3.37
N ASP A 188 -15.94 9.29 -4.62
CA ASP A 188 -16.89 8.22 -4.94
C ASP A 188 -16.54 7.54 -6.29
N PRO A 189 -17.10 6.35 -6.58
CA PRO A 189 -16.80 5.62 -7.82
C PRO A 189 -17.24 6.34 -9.11
N VAL A 190 -18.23 7.22 -9.05
CA VAL A 190 -18.67 8.01 -10.22
C VAL A 190 -17.61 9.06 -10.55
N MET A 191 -17.07 9.71 -9.52
CA MET A 191 -16.00 10.69 -9.65
C MET A 191 -14.69 10.05 -10.11
N GLU A 192 -14.39 8.84 -9.64
CA GLU A 192 -13.26 8.04 -10.12
C GLU A 192 -13.29 7.87 -11.65
N ILE A 193 -14.42 7.42 -12.19
CA ILE A 193 -14.60 7.22 -13.63
C ILE A 193 -14.63 8.54 -14.40
N ARG A 194 -15.20 9.61 -13.81
CA ARG A 194 -15.19 10.94 -14.42
C ARG A 194 -13.76 11.45 -14.61
N LEU A 195 -12.96 11.46 -13.55
CA LEU A 195 -11.56 11.91 -13.62
C LEU A 195 -10.75 11.04 -14.58
N TRP A 196 -11.00 9.73 -14.61
CA TRP A 196 -10.38 8.86 -15.61
C TRP A 196 -10.71 9.31 -17.04
N ARG A 197 -11.99 9.55 -17.37
CA ARG A 197 -12.39 10.02 -18.71
C ARG A 197 -11.79 11.36 -19.09
N GLU A 198 -11.52 12.22 -18.10
CA GLU A 198 -10.95 13.55 -18.29
C GLU A 198 -9.43 13.56 -18.42
N SER A 199 -8.73 12.51 -17.93
CA SER A 199 -7.26 12.47 -17.86
C SER A 199 -6.62 11.31 -18.64
N THR A 200 -7.41 10.39 -19.18
CA THR A 200 -6.92 9.22 -19.91
C THR A 200 -6.37 9.59 -21.29
N THR A 201 -5.32 8.88 -21.69
CA THR A 201 -4.82 8.96 -23.08
C THR A 201 -5.49 7.97 -24.01
N VAL A 202 -6.35 7.07 -23.49
CA VAL A 202 -6.81 5.86 -24.17
C VAL A 202 -8.32 5.68 -24.10
N PHE A 203 -8.89 5.14 -25.18
CA PHE A 203 -10.20 4.49 -25.24
C PHE A 203 -10.02 2.96 -25.16
N MET A 204 -10.66 2.27 -24.21
CA MET A 204 -10.36 0.86 -23.92
C MET A 204 -11.41 -0.15 -24.43
N MET A 205 -10.94 -1.13 -25.22
CA MET A 205 -11.46 -2.52 -25.32
C MET A 205 -10.38 -3.58 -24.96
N SER A 206 -9.12 -3.16 -24.75
CA SER A 206 -8.00 -3.90 -24.13
C SER A 206 -6.71 -3.06 -24.18
N GLY A 207 -5.85 -3.19 -23.16
CA GLY A 207 -4.58 -2.45 -23.01
C GLY A 207 -4.51 -1.66 -21.70
N PRO A 208 -3.42 -0.94 -21.38
CA PRO A 208 -3.40 -0.03 -20.24
C PRO A 208 -4.16 1.25 -20.58
N GLY A 209 -5.32 1.46 -19.97
CA GLY A 209 -6.16 2.65 -20.10
C GLY A 209 -5.68 3.81 -19.25
N GLY A 210 -4.37 3.94 -19.07
CA GLY A 210 -3.79 4.79 -18.04
C GLY A 210 -3.75 6.28 -18.40
N CYS A 211 -3.57 7.10 -17.37
CA CYS A 211 -3.45 8.54 -17.47
C CYS A 211 -1.97 8.96 -17.56
N GLU A 212 -1.70 10.00 -18.34
CA GLU A 212 -0.38 10.61 -18.44
C GLU A 212 -0.25 11.82 -17.47
N PRO A 213 0.97 12.29 -17.16
CA PRO A 213 1.16 13.42 -16.25
C PRO A 213 0.38 14.68 -16.65
N PHE A 214 0.34 15.04 -17.94
CA PHE A 214 -0.36 16.25 -18.38
C PHE A 214 -1.88 16.12 -18.24
N GLY A 215 -2.46 14.97 -18.59
CA GLY A 215 -3.90 14.73 -18.42
C GLY A 215 -4.33 14.83 -16.95
N LEU A 216 -3.59 14.19 -16.05
CA LEU A 216 -3.85 14.30 -14.61
C LEU A 216 -3.66 15.73 -14.08
N ALA A 217 -2.61 16.44 -14.49
CA ALA A 217 -2.36 17.81 -14.06
C ALA A 217 -3.42 18.80 -14.57
N VAL A 218 -3.92 18.61 -15.78
CA VAL A 218 -5.02 19.39 -16.35
C VAL A 218 -6.31 19.13 -15.57
N SER A 219 -6.69 17.87 -15.35
CA SER A 219 -7.88 17.54 -14.55
C SER A 219 -7.77 18.07 -13.11
N ALA A 220 -6.57 18.02 -12.51
CA ALA A 220 -6.32 18.58 -11.19
C ALA A 220 -6.50 20.11 -11.16
N HIS A 221 -6.01 20.81 -12.19
CA HIS A 221 -6.17 22.26 -12.32
C HIS A 221 -7.64 22.66 -12.47
N GLU A 222 -8.40 21.93 -13.29
CA GLU A 222 -9.83 22.13 -13.49
C GLU A 222 -10.64 21.79 -12.23
N GLY A 223 -10.16 20.81 -11.45
CA GLY A 223 -10.65 20.50 -10.10
C GLY A 223 -10.27 21.51 -9.03
N GLY A 224 -9.63 22.64 -9.39
CA GLY A 224 -9.35 23.75 -8.48
C GLY A 224 -8.03 23.65 -7.70
N LEU A 225 -7.12 22.74 -8.07
CA LEU A 225 -5.81 22.64 -7.44
C LEU A 225 -4.76 23.50 -8.16
N ALA A 226 -3.75 23.93 -7.41
CA ALA A 226 -2.50 24.41 -7.99
C ALA A 226 -1.67 23.20 -8.44
N THR A 227 -1.11 23.27 -9.65
CA THR A 227 -0.47 22.12 -10.30
C THR A 227 0.87 22.49 -10.92
N GLU A 228 1.84 21.59 -10.80
CA GLU A 228 3.15 21.67 -11.47
C GLU A 228 3.57 20.27 -11.92
N ILE A 229 4.19 20.19 -13.11
CA ILE A 229 4.58 18.94 -13.76
C ILE A 229 6.11 18.81 -13.79
N LEU A 230 6.63 17.68 -13.33
CA LEU A 230 8.01 17.26 -13.53
C LEU A 230 8.04 16.00 -14.40
N VAL A 231 8.69 16.04 -15.56
CA VAL A 231 8.75 14.88 -16.47
C VAL A 231 10.09 14.77 -17.16
N SER A 232 10.73 13.59 -17.11
CA SER A 232 12.09 13.41 -17.63
C SER A 232 12.19 13.26 -19.15
N PHE A 233 11.05 13.26 -19.85
CA PHE A 233 10.98 13.00 -21.28
C PHE A 233 10.17 14.08 -21.99
N HIS A 234 10.70 14.54 -23.12
CA HIS A 234 10.03 15.48 -24.01
C HIS A 234 9.45 14.74 -25.22
N GLY A 235 8.12 14.64 -25.30
CA GLY A 235 7.40 13.97 -26.38
C GLY A 235 6.26 13.13 -25.86
N ALA A 236 5.65 12.34 -26.75
CA ALA A 236 4.50 11.53 -26.39
C ALA A 236 4.89 10.30 -25.55
N LEU A 237 4.18 10.09 -24.44
CA LEU A 237 4.46 9.07 -23.44
C LEU A 237 3.69 7.78 -23.72
N PHE A 238 4.19 6.66 -23.20
CA PHE A 238 3.53 5.34 -23.21
C PHE A 238 3.19 4.76 -24.60
N LEU A 239 3.79 5.27 -25.68
CA LEU A 239 3.50 4.79 -27.05
C LEU A 239 4.28 3.53 -27.46
N GLN A 240 5.37 3.20 -26.76
CA GLN A 240 6.30 2.13 -27.18
C GLN A 240 5.66 0.74 -27.22
N SER A 241 4.65 0.48 -26.40
CA SER A 241 3.93 -0.79 -26.35
C SER A 241 2.75 -0.85 -27.33
N VAL A 242 2.40 0.26 -27.98
CA VAL A 242 1.21 0.38 -28.83
C VAL A 242 1.55 -0.05 -30.25
N ARG A 243 1.06 -1.22 -30.66
CA ARG A 243 1.35 -1.80 -31.98
C ARG A 243 0.48 -1.23 -33.11
N SER A 244 -0.75 -0.82 -32.81
CA SER A 244 -1.68 -0.25 -33.80
C SER A 244 -1.34 1.22 -34.03
N GLU A 245 -1.14 1.60 -35.29
CA GLU A 245 -0.88 2.99 -35.69
C GLU A 245 -2.07 3.90 -35.39
N GLU A 246 -3.28 3.43 -35.64
CA GLU A 246 -4.52 4.15 -35.31
C GLU A 246 -4.60 4.45 -33.81
N LYS A 247 -4.40 3.44 -32.96
CA LYS A 247 -4.40 3.63 -31.49
C LYS A 247 -3.29 4.58 -31.06
N ARG A 248 -2.10 4.47 -31.64
CA ARG A 248 -0.98 5.37 -31.37
C ARG A 248 -1.34 6.82 -31.72
N ARG A 249 -1.97 7.03 -32.88
CA ARG A 249 -2.40 8.35 -33.34
C ARG A 249 -3.45 8.98 -32.41
N VAL A 250 -4.43 8.19 -31.95
CA VAL A 250 -5.44 8.67 -30.97
C VAL A 250 -4.77 9.09 -29.67
N MET A 251 -3.85 8.27 -29.14
CA MET A 251 -3.10 8.60 -27.93
C MET A 251 -2.26 9.87 -28.10
N GLU A 252 -1.57 10.02 -29.23
CA GLU A 252 -0.81 11.25 -29.54
C GLU A 252 -1.71 12.48 -29.54
N LEU A 253 -2.88 12.43 -30.18
CA LEU A 253 -3.81 13.55 -30.24
C LEU A 253 -4.36 13.92 -28.86
N ALA A 254 -4.69 12.93 -28.03
CA ALA A 254 -5.11 13.18 -26.65
C ALA A 254 -4.01 13.89 -25.85
N GLN A 255 -2.75 13.45 -25.97
CA GLN A 255 -1.65 14.12 -25.28
C GLN A 255 -1.30 15.50 -25.87
N VAL A 256 -1.56 15.75 -27.15
CA VAL A 256 -1.44 17.09 -27.74
C VAL A 256 -2.48 18.04 -27.14
N ASP A 257 -3.72 17.58 -26.94
CA ASP A 257 -4.75 18.36 -26.25
C ASP A 257 -4.34 18.70 -24.83
N PHE A 258 -3.91 17.71 -24.03
CA PHE A 258 -3.49 17.95 -22.65
C PHE A 258 -2.34 18.94 -22.54
N ARG A 259 -1.33 18.86 -23.42
CA ARG A 259 -0.23 19.84 -23.42
C ARG A 259 -0.72 21.24 -23.77
N ARG A 260 -1.58 21.39 -24.79
CA ARG A 260 -2.16 22.69 -25.16
C ARG A 260 -2.99 23.30 -24.03
N ARG A 261 -3.76 22.48 -23.32
CA ARG A 261 -4.54 22.92 -22.16
C ARG A 261 -3.63 23.30 -20.99
N ALA A 262 -2.61 22.50 -20.70
CA ALA A 262 -1.62 22.83 -19.67
C ALA A 262 -0.93 24.17 -19.96
N ASP A 263 -0.48 24.39 -21.20
CA ASP A 263 0.10 25.66 -21.64
C ASP A 263 -0.91 26.81 -21.53
N GLY A 264 -2.15 26.60 -21.98
CA GLY A 264 -3.23 27.59 -21.93
C GLY A 264 -3.64 27.98 -20.50
N TYR A 265 -3.54 27.05 -19.55
CA TYR A 265 -3.76 27.30 -18.13
C TYR A 265 -2.52 27.84 -17.40
N GLY A 266 -1.36 27.87 -18.07
CA GLY A 266 -0.09 28.28 -17.46
C GLY A 266 0.43 27.31 -16.40
N ILE A 267 0.12 26.01 -16.53
CA ILE A 267 0.63 24.97 -15.63
C ILE A 267 2.14 24.82 -15.88
N PRO A 268 3.02 25.07 -14.88
CA PRO A 268 4.46 24.92 -15.08
C PRO A 268 4.83 23.46 -15.37
N ALA A 269 5.62 23.25 -16.42
CA ALA A 269 6.15 21.94 -16.79
C ALA A 269 7.68 21.99 -16.94
N SER A 270 8.38 21.20 -16.11
CA SER A 270 9.84 21.09 -16.13
C SER A 270 10.26 19.73 -16.71
N TYR A 271 11.01 19.79 -17.81
CA TYR A 271 11.46 18.61 -18.55
C TYR A 271 12.80 18.06 -18.00
N ARG A 272 12.75 17.45 -16.81
CA ARG A 272 13.91 16.82 -16.15
C ARG A 272 13.47 15.65 -15.27
N ALA A 273 14.40 14.75 -14.97
CA ALA A 273 14.19 13.77 -13.92
C ALA A 273 14.11 14.48 -12.55
N PHE A 274 13.07 14.16 -11.78
CA PHE A 274 12.99 14.62 -10.40
C PHE A 274 13.93 13.83 -9.50
N THR A 275 14.32 14.49 -8.41
CA THR A 275 15.14 14.00 -7.30
C THR A 275 14.26 13.73 -6.09
N ILE A 276 14.81 13.09 -5.05
CA ILE A 276 14.05 12.91 -3.81
C ILE A 276 13.81 14.27 -3.14
N GLU A 277 14.78 15.19 -3.24
CA GLU A 277 14.70 16.55 -2.70
C GLU A 277 13.54 17.35 -3.30
N ASP A 278 13.21 17.16 -4.58
CA ASP A 278 12.04 17.79 -5.20
C ASP A 278 10.73 17.37 -4.50
N ILE A 279 10.59 16.06 -4.21
CA ILE A 279 9.41 15.50 -3.54
C ILE A 279 9.33 16.00 -2.10
N ARG A 280 10.46 15.96 -1.39
CA ARG A 280 10.56 16.41 0.00
C ARG A 280 10.26 17.90 0.15
N ALA A 281 10.81 18.73 -0.73
CA ALA A 281 10.55 20.16 -0.74
C ALA A 281 9.07 20.47 -1.01
N ALA A 282 8.42 19.74 -1.93
CA ALA A 282 7.00 19.88 -2.19
C ALA A 282 6.15 19.53 -0.96
N ILE A 283 6.44 18.40 -0.32
CA ILE A 283 5.73 17.95 0.90
C ILE A 283 5.92 18.95 2.05
N ALA A 284 7.15 19.46 2.23
CA ALA A 284 7.44 20.49 3.23
C ALA A 284 6.68 21.81 2.99
N ASP A 285 6.38 22.13 1.73
CA ASP A 285 5.55 23.28 1.29
C ASP A 285 4.04 22.99 1.39
N GLY A 286 3.64 21.87 2.01
CA GLY A 286 2.24 21.49 2.19
C GLY A 286 1.57 20.97 0.92
N LYS A 287 2.34 20.56 -0.10
CA LYS A 287 1.84 19.93 -1.32
C LYS A 287 1.78 18.41 -1.17
N LEU A 288 0.95 17.79 -2.01
CA LEU A 288 0.98 16.35 -2.24
C LEU A 288 1.60 16.09 -3.62
N VAL A 289 2.14 14.90 -3.84
CA VAL A 289 2.80 14.60 -5.14
C VAL A 289 2.29 13.29 -5.71
N LEU A 290 1.70 13.34 -6.91
CA LEU A 290 1.42 12.13 -7.69
C LEU A 290 2.72 11.69 -8.35
N VAL A 291 3.08 10.43 -8.20
CA VAL A 291 4.37 9.90 -8.64
C VAL A 291 4.15 8.67 -9.49
N LEU A 292 4.69 8.70 -10.71
CA LEU A 292 4.69 7.55 -11.60
C LEU A 292 5.73 6.54 -11.13
N VAL A 293 5.29 5.34 -10.81
CA VAL A 293 6.14 4.22 -10.40
C VAL A 293 6.02 3.04 -11.38
N SER A 294 7.04 2.20 -11.43
CA SER A 294 6.92 0.88 -12.07
C SER A 294 6.25 -0.09 -11.12
N GLY A 295 5.10 -0.60 -11.53
CA GLY A 295 4.38 -1.66 -10.82
C GLY A 295 5.13 -2.99 -10.68
N PHE A 296 6.37 -3.12 -11.16
CA PHE A 296 7.12 -4.38 -11.10
C PHE A 296 7.43 -4.84 -9.66
N LEU A 297 7.78 -3.90 -8.77
CA LEU A 297 8.07 -4.22 -7.37
C LEU A 297 6.80 -4.54 -6.56
N MET A 298 5.63 -4.07 -7.03
CA MET A 298 4.35 -4.17 -6.30
C MET A 298 3.43 -5.28 -6.86
N PHE A 299 3.45 -5.50 -8.19
CA PHE A 299 2.53 -6.40 -8.91
C PHE A 299 3.27 -7.50 -9.72
N GLY A 300 4.60 -7.53 -9.69
CA GLY A 300 5.41 -8.46 -10.49
C GLY A 300 5.32 -8.24 -12.02
N LYS A 301 4.59 -7.21 -12.47
CA LYS A 301 4.42 -6.83 -13.88
C LYS A 301 4.88 -5.39 -14.09
N LYS A 302 5.62 -5.13 -15.18
CA LYS A 302 6.04 -3.78 -15.57
C LYS A 302 4.86 -3.01 -16.20
N VAL A 303 3.93 -2.56 -15.37
CA VAL A 303 2.85 -1.65 -15.75
C VAL A 303 3.10 -0.26 -15.13
N PRO A 304 2.76 0.84 -15.83
CA PRO A 304 2.84 2.17 -15.26
C PRO A 304 1.75 2.29 -14.18
N HIS A 305 2.12 2.81 -13.02
CA HIS A 305 1.20 2.95 -11.87
C HIS A 305 1.43 4.29 -11.18
N TRP A 306 0.36 4.88 -10.64
CA TRP A 306 0.43 6.14 -9.92
C TRP A 306 0.21 5.89 -8.43
N VAL A 307 1.07 6.48 -7.61
CA VAL A 307 0.93 6.54 -6.15
C VAL A 307 0.91 8.00 -5.70
N LEU A 308 0.34 8.26 -4.54
CA LEU A 308 0.29 9.60 -3.95
C LEU A 308 1.30 9.69 -2.80
N ALA A 309 2.34 10.50 -2.94
CA ALA A 309 3.23 10.85 -1.84
C ALA A 309 2.56 11.91 -0.96
N ILE A 310 2.44 11.61 0.33
CA ILE A 310 1.63 12.35 1.31
C ILE A 310 2.41 12.87 2.51
N GLY A 311 3.66 12.47 2.67
CA GLY A 311 4.47 12.81 3.83
C GLY A 311 5.93 12.42 3.70
N ASP A 312 6.75 13.03 4.53
CA ASP A 312 8.19 12.79 4.65
C ASP A 312 8.53 12.69 6.15
N ASP A 313 9.23 11.63 6.56
CA ASP A 313 9.68 11.43 7.94
C ASP A 313 11.18 11.70 8.17
N GLY A 314 11.90 12.09 7.11
CA GLY A 314 13.34 12.32 7.13
C GLY A 314 14.19 11.18 6.55
N ASP A 315 13.63 9.98 6.44
CA ASP A 315 14.28 8.79 5.85
C ASP A 315 13.39 8.07 4.80
N HIS A 316 12.09 8.35 4.81
CA HIS A 316 11.05 7.68 4.03
C HIS A 316 10.05 8.67 3.46
N ILE A 317 9.50 8.32 2.30
CA ILE A 317 8.29 8.95 1.77
C ILE A 317 7.09 8.12 2.20
N LEU A 318 6.12 8.75 2.82
CA LEU A 318 4.80 8.14 3.03
C LEU A 318 4.00 8.21 1.74
N ILE A 319 3.43 7.09 1.32
CA ILE A 319 2.56 7.01 0.15
C ILE A 319 1.19 6.42 0.49
N HIS A 320 0.17 6.84 -0.26
CA HIS A 320 -1.05 6.06 -0.50
C HIS A 320 -0.93 5.40 -1.87
N ASP A 321 -1.09 4.08 -1.90
CA ASP A 321 -1.27 3.31 -3.11
C ASP A 321 -2.78 3.01 -3.27
N PRO A 322 -3.47 3.51 -4.30
CA PRO A 322 -4.90 3.23 -4.46
C PRO A 322 -5.19 1.75 -4.78
N TRP A 323 -4.19 0.94 -5.12
CA TRP A 323 -4.34 -0.47 -5.43
C TRP A 323 -4.30 -1.35 -4.17
N VAL A 324 -5.38 -2.10 -3.95
CA VAL A 324 -5.52 -3.16 -2.93
C VAL A 324 -5.69 -4.51 -3.66
N GLU A 325 -4.91 -5.54 -3.32
CA GLU A 325 -4.96 -6.84 -4.01
C GLU A 325 -5.90 -7.83 -3.27
N ASP A 326 -7.13 -7.99 -3.78
CA ASP A 326 -8.18 -8.87 -3.22
C ASP A 326 -7.73 -10.34 -3.04
N GLU A 327 -6.92 -10.88 -3.95
CA GLU A 327 -6.49 -12.29 -3.92
C GLU A 327 -5.58 -12.65 -2.73
N LYS A 328 -5.17 -11.67 -1.91
CA LYS A 328 -4.29 -11.85 -0.74
C LYS A 328 -4.89 -11.39 0.58
N GLU A 329 -6.21 -11.15 0.63
CA GLU A 329 -6.91 -10.61 1.81
C GLU A 329 -6.35 -9.22 2.22
N GLU A 330 -5.90 -8.40 1.25
CA GLU A 330 -5.41 -7.04 1.54
C GLU A 330 -6.58 -6.11 1.93
N THR A 331 -6.37 -5.22 2.91
CA THR A 331 -7.37 -4.22 3.31
C THR A 331 -7.02 -2.84 2.75
N GLN A 332 -8.01 -1.94 2.61
CA GLN A 332 -7.79 -0.52 2.23
C GLN A 332 -6.66 0.14 3.02
N SER A 333 -6.64 -0.14 4.31
CA SER A 333 -5.66 0.44 5.19
C SER A 333 -4.25 -0.12 5.01
N ASP A 334 -4.04 -1.28 4.35
CA ASP A 334 -2.71 -1.80 3.95
C ASP A 334 -2.07 -0.98 2.85
N ALA A 335 -2.91 -0.44 1.96
CA ALA A 335 -2.48 0.39 0.85
C ALA A 335 -2.38 1.88 1.25
N ALA A 336 -2.87 2.24 2.43
CA ALA A 336 -2.73 3.55 3.06
C ALA A 336 -1.47 3.69 3.92
N ASN A 337 -0.89 4.89 3.95
CA ASN A 337 0.21 5.29 4.85
C ASN A 337 1.42 4.35 4.77
N ILE A 338 1.82 3.97 3.57
CA ILE A 338 2.97 3.09 3.37
C ILE A 338 4.25 3.92 3.43
N PRO A 339 5.11 3.74 4.43
CA PRO A 339 6.42 4.38 4.41
C PRO A 339 7.36 3.61 3.48
N VAL A 340 7.99 4.33 2.55
CA VAL A 340 8.90 3.78 1.55
C VAL A 340 10.27 4.45 1.70
N PRO A 341 11.35 3.71 1.99
CA PRO A 341 12.70 4.29 2.09
C PRO A 341 13.08 5.03 0.82
N TYR A 342 13.74 6.18 0.94
CA TYR A 342 14.09 7.03 -0.22
C TYR A 342 14.76 6.26 -1.36
N ALA A 343 15.71 5.38 -1.05
CA ALA A 343 16.40 4.57 -2.05
C ALA A 343 15.44 3.64 -2.82
N ILE A 344 14.51 3.01 -2.11
CA ILE A 344 13.49 2.12 -2.71
C ILE A 344 12.49 2.95 -3.51
N PHE A 345 12.03 4.07 -2.95
CA PHE A 345 11.11 5.00 -3.58
C PHE A 345 11.67 5.50 -4.92
N MET A 346 12.91 5.99 -4.94
CA MET A 346 13.54 6.47 -6.19
C MET A 346 13.86 5.34 -7.18
N THR A 347 14.03 4.10 -6.69
CA THR A 347 14.19 2.91 -7.55
C THR A 347 12.88 2.53 -8.23
N MET A 348 11.74 2.64 -7.53
CA MET A 348 10.41 2.39 -8.10
C MET A 348 9.90 3.54 -8.98
N ALA A 349 10.29 4.78 -8.67
CA ALA A 349 9.78 6.01 -9.29
C ALA A 349 10.40 6.29 -10.68
N GLN A 350 10.39 5.26 -11.52
CA GLN A 350 10.83 5.28 -12.91
C GLN A 350 10.11 4.18 -13.68
N PHE A 351 9.82 4.40 -14.96
CA PHE A 351 9.09 3.45 -15.81
C PHE A 351 9.75 3.26 -17.18
N GLY A 352 9.60 2.05 -17.75
CA GLY A 352 10.09 1.73 -19.10
C GLY A 352 11.61 1.52 -19.18
N ARG A 353 12.11 1.33 -20.42
CA ARG A 353 13.56 1.14 -20.67
C ARG A 353 14.36 2.42 -20.52
N ASP A 354 13.72 3.55 -20.81
CA ASP A 354 14.36 4.87 -20.79
C ASP A 354 14.34 5.52 -19.40
N GLY A 355 13.84 4.81 -18.37
CA GLY A 355 13.80 5.31 -17.00
C GLY A 355 12.93 6.56 -16.84
N LEU A 356 11.77 6.61 -17.53
CA LEU A 356 10.84 7.72 -17.47
C LEU A 356 10.47 8.03 -16.01
N ARG A 357 10.74 9.25 -15.57
CA ARG A 357 10.26 9.78 -14.30
C ARG A 357 9.21 10.84 -14.56
N ALA A 358 8.05 10.71 -13.93
CA ALA A 358 6.99 11.71 -13.99
C ALA A 358 6.40 11.92 -12.60
N ALA A 359 6.21 13.18 -12.23
CA ALA A 359 5.55 13.58 -11.00
C ALA A 359 4.69 14.82 -11.22
N ILE A 360 3.64 14.96 -10.44
CA ILE A 360 2.74 16.12 -10.45
C ILE A 360 2.63 16.63 -9.01
N MET A 361 3.09 17.85 -8.77
CA MET A 361 2.91 18.51 -7.48
C MET A 361 1.52 19.14 -7.44
N LEU A 362 0.79 18.88 -6.36
CA LEU A 362 -0.57 19.37 -6.13
C LEU A 362 -0.60 20.20 -4.85
N GLY A 363 -1.11 21.43 -4.94
CA GLY A 363 -1.31 22.31 -3.80
C GLY A 363 -2.68 22.98 -3.81
N LYS A 364 -2.98 23.72 -2.74
CA LYS A 364 -4.15 24.59 -2.70
C LYS A 364 -3.98 25.75 -3.68
N ARG A 365 -4.98 26.03 -4.50
CA ARG A 365 -5.00 27.22 -5.36
C ARG A 365 -5.21 28.46 -4.49
N GLY A 366 -4.30 29.43 -4.64
CA GLY A 366 -4.31 30.70 -3.90
C GLY A 366 -5.44 31.63 -4.28
#